data_AF-A0A015JHG6-F1
#
_entry.id   AF-A0A015JHG6-F1
#
_cell.length_a   1.000
_cell.length_b   1.000
_cell.length_c   1.000
_cell.angle_alpha   90.00
_cell.angle_beta   90.00
_cell.angle_gamma   90.00
#
_symmetry.space_group_name_H-M   'P 1'
#
loop_
_entity.id
_entity.type
_entity.pdbx_description
1 polymer ?
#
loop_
_entity_poly.entity_id
_entity_poly.type
_entity_poly.pdbx_seq_one_letter_code
_entity_poly.pdbx_strand_id
1 'polypeptide(L)'
;MSNIAVEIDIGNDIDKPHNSEPITKIEISPNEEYLVTYSNYDHSIAGWNINECPFKPELFIKLDSDKILYQIFVSNDKKLAYIDYNEYLGKS
;
A
#
# COMPACT_ATOMS: atom_id res chain seq x y z
N MET A 1 21.52 -3.44 2.46
CA MET A 1 20.67 -2.24 2.39
C MET A 1 20.37 -2.01 0.91
N SER A 2 19.27 -2.54 0.41
CA SER A 2 18.79 -2.26 -0.94
C SER A 2 18.03 -0.93 -0.89
N ASN A 3 18.55 0.08 -1.58
CA ASN A 3 17.76 1.27 -1.93
C ASN A 3 16.70 0.81 -2.93
N ILE A 4 15.47 0.63 -2.47
CA ILE A 4 14.30 0.40 -3.33
C ILE A 4 13.84 1.78 -3.77
N ALA A 5 14.19 2.15 -5.01
CA ALA A 5 13.51 3.24 -5.68
C ALA A 5 12.10 2.74 -5.99
N VAL A 6 11.14 3.14 -5.16
CA VAL A 6 9.72 2.91 -5.42
C VAL A 6 9.35 3.79 -6.62
N GLU A 7 9.01 3.19 -7.75
CA GLU A 7 8.38 3.92 -8.84
C GLU A 7 6.99 4.35 -8.36
N ILE A 8 6.89 5.63 -7.96
CA ILE A 8 5.61 6.25 -7.64
C ILE A 8 4.94 6.54 -8.98
N ASP A 9 4.06 5.64 -9.43
CA ASP A 9 3.21 5.91 -10.59
C ASP A 9 2.14 6.94 -10.19
N ILE A 10 2.39 8.21 -10.52
CA ILE A 10 1.46 9.33 -10.27
C ILE A 10 0.44 9.45 -11.42
N GLY A 11 0.35 8.47 -12.33
CA GLY A 11 -0.54 8.54 -13.50
C GLY A 11 -1.66 7.49 -13.47
N ASN A 12 -2.90 7.93 -13.29
CA ASN A 12 -4.17 7.24 -13.62
C ASN A 12 -4.81 6.23 -12.66
N ASP A 13 -4.13 5.56 -11.72
CA ASP A 13 -4.78 4.49 -10.92
C ASP A 13 -5.39 4.92 -9.57
N ILE A 14 -5.25 6.20 -9.19
CA ILE A 14 -5.87 6.76 -7.98
C ILE A 14 -7.40 6.63 -8.00
N ASP A 15 -8.06 6.75 -9.15
CA ASP A 15 -9.53 6.69 -9.21
C ASP A 15 -10.11 5.28 -9.05
N LYS A 16 -9.27 4.24 -9.10
CA LYS A 16 -9.66 2.82 -8.95
C LYS A 16 -8.69 2.08 -8.03
N PRO A 17 -8.70 2.42 -6.73
CA PRO A 17 -7.82 1.77 -5.77
C PRO A 17 -8.06 0.25 -5.77
N HIS A 18 -6.96 -0.50 -5.73
CA HIS A 18 -6.93 -1.96 -5.75
C HIS A 18 -7.54 -2.64 -6.98
N ASN A 19 -7.81 -1.93 -8.08
CA ASN A 19 -8.40 -2.53 -9.28
C ASN A 19 -9.70 -3.31 -9.01
N SER A 20 -10.44 -2.96 -7.94
CA SER A 20 -11.61 -3.69 -7.43
C SER A 20 -11.33 -5.06 -6.80
N GLU A 21 -10.07 -5.41 -6.57
CA GLU A 21 -9.68 -6.60 -5.85
C GLU A 21 -9.94 -6.46 -4.32
N PRO A 22 -10.11 -7.59 -3.60
CA PRO A 22 -10.36 -7.56 -2.16
C PRO A 22 -9.20 -6.93 -1.37
N ILE A 23 -9.55 -6.11 -0.39
CA ILE A 23 -8.60 -5.60 0.61
C ILE A 23 -8.27 -6.73 1.58
N THR A 24 -6.99 -6.93 1.83
CA THR A 24 -6.47 -8.03 2.67
C THR A 24 -5.70 -7.56 3.89
N LYS A 25 -5.23 -6.31 3.90
CA LYS A 25 -4.64 -5.66 5.08
C LYS A 25 -5.11 -4.21 5.15
N ILE A 26 -5.23 -3.75 6.39
CA ILE A 26 -5.67 -2.41 6.76
C ILE A 26 -4.77 -1.97 7.91
N GLU A 27 -4.26 -0.75 7.85
CA GLU A 27 -3.48 -0.12 8.91
C GLU A 27 -3.93 1.33 9.07
N ILE A 28 -4.17 1.74 10.31
CA ILE A 28 -4.66 3.08 10.66
C ILE A 28 -3.54 3.83 11.37
N SER A 29 -3.36 5.12 11.07
CA SER A 29 -2.39 5.97 11.76
C SER A 29 -2.72 6.10 13.24
N PRO A 30 -1.72 6.35 14.12
CA PRO A 30 -1.95 6.51 15.55
C PRO A 30 -2.99 7.57 15.96
N ASN A 31 -3.18 8.63 15.16
CA ASN A 31 -4.21 9.66 15.37
C ASN A 31 -5.56 9.32 14.73
N GLU A 32 -5.69 8.20 14.03
CA GLU A 32 -6.91 7.75 13.34
C GLU A 32 -7.40 8.68 12.22
N GLU A 33 -6.53 9.55 11.70
CA GLU A 33 -6.87 10.50 10.62
C GLU A 33 -6.45 10.00 9.23
N TYR A 34 -5.63 8.95 9.17
CA TYR A 34 -5.13 8.38 7.93
C TYR A 34 -5.22 6.86 7.95
N LEU A 35 -5.60 6.27 6.82
CA LEU A 35 -5.71 4.83 6.65
C LEU A 35 -4.88 4.40 5.44
N VAL A 36 -4.28 3.22 5.54
CA VAL A 36 -3.66 2.54 4.42
C VAL A 36 -4.29 1.17 4.25
N THR A 37 -4.62 0.81 3.01
CA THR A 37 -5.18 -0.48 2.62
C THR A 37 -4.25 -1.18 1.65
N TYR A 38 -4.25 -2.51 1.67
CA TYR A 38 -3.47 -3.34 0.75
C TYR A 38 -4.28 -4.52 0.24
N SER A 39 -4.16 -4.82 -1.05
CA SER A 39 -4.67 -6.05 -1.65
C SER A 39 -3.50 -6.96 -2.04
N ASN A 40 -3.55 -8.21 -1.57
CA ASN A 40 -2.57 -9.23 -1.98
C ASN A 40 -2.86 -9.79 -3.39
N TYR A 41 -4.02 -9.49 -3.97
CA TYR A 41 -4.43 -10.00 -5.28
C TYR A 41 -3.85 -9.15 -6.41
N ASP A 42 -3.81 -7.83 -6.22
CA ASP A 42 -3.18 -6.91 -7.17
C ASP A 42 -1.90 -6.25 -6.63
N HIS A 43 -1.42 -6.62 -5.44
CA HIS A 43 -0.20 -6.10 -4.83
C HIS A 43 -0.15 -4.56 -4.71
N SER A 44 -1.32 -3.90 -4.64
CA SER A 44 -1.38 -2.44 -4.50
C SER A 44 -1.65 -1.99 -3.07
N ILE A 45 -1.10 -0.84 -2.73
CA ILE A 45 -1.32 -0.09 -1.49
C ILE A 45 -2.02 1.22 -1.85
N ALA A 46 -3.10 1.54 -1.13
CA ALA A 46 -3.79 2.83 -1.24
C ALA A 46 -3.85 3.54 0.12
N GLY A 47 -3.66 4.85 0.11
CA GLY A 47 -3.72 5.68 1.32
C GLY A 47 -4.88 6.67 1.28
N TRP A 48 -5.56 6.84 2.41
CA TRP A 48 -6.86 7.51 2.51
C TRP A 48 -6.86 8.49 3.68
N ASN A 49 -7.33 9.70 3.43
CA ASN A 49 -7.60 10.67 4.47
C ASN A 49 -9.03 10.48 4.98
N ILE A 50 -9.17 10.12 6.27
CA ILE A 50 -10.47 9.78 6.86
C ILE A 50 -11.30 11.04 7.13
N ASN A 51 -10.65 12.20 7.25
CA ASN A 51 -11.31 13.48 7.51
C ASN A 51 -11.91 14.12 6.26
N GLU A 52 -11.65 13.58 5.06
CA GLU A 52 -12.16 14.12 3.80
C GLU A 52 -13.33 13.30 3.24
N CYS A 53 -14.37 13.99 2.76
CA CYS A 53 -15.51 13.38 2.09
C CYS A 53 -15.81 14.15 0.78
N PRO A 54 -15.88 13.48 -0.38
CA PRO A 54 -15.74 12.03 -0.58
C PRO A 54 -14.31 11.55 -0.31
N PHE A 55 -14.19 10.31 0.21
CA PHE A 55 -12.89 9.67 0.42
C PHE A 55 -12.18 9.53 -0.92
N LYS A 56 -11.12 10.31 -1.11
CA LYS A 56 -10.23 10.19 -2.27
C LYS A 56 -8.92 9.59 -1.80
N PRO A 57 -8.41 8.56 -2.48
CA PRO A 57 -7.08 8.07 -2.19
C PRO A 57 -6.06 9.17 -2.53
N GLU A 58 -5.14 9.41 -1.61
CA GLU A 58 -4.05 10.39 -1.74
C GLU A 58 -2.72 9.72 -2.14
N LEU A 59 -2.65 8.40 -1.95
CA LEU A 59 -1.47 7.58 -2.21
C LEU A 59 -1.89 6.33 -2.97
N PHE A 60 -1.10 5.98 -3.98
CA PHE A 60 -1.17 4.70 -4.67
C PHE A 60 0.26 4.18 -4.87
N ILE A 61 0.51 2.94 -4.47
CA ILE A 61 1.79 2.26 -4.68
C ILE A 61 1.49 0.87 -5.20
N LYS A 62 2.11 0.51 -6.33
CA LYS A 62 2.12 -0.86 -6.84
C LYS A 62 3.40 -1.54 -6.38
N LEU A 63 3.29 -2.65 -5.66
CA LEU A 63 4.44 -3.50 -5.35
C LEU A 63 4.67 -4.49 -6.48
N ASP A 64 5.90 -5.02 -6.57
CA ASP A 64 6.20 -6.13 -7.48
C ASP A 64 5.38 -7.36 -7.07
N SER A 65 4.89 -8.09 -8.06
CA SER A 65 4.08 -9.29 -7.91
C SER A 65 4.80 -10.43 -7.18
N ASP A 66 6.14 -10.44 -7.20
CA ASP A 66 6.93 -11.44 -6.49
C ASP A 66 7.11 -11.13 -4.99
N LYS A 67 6.58 -10.00 -4.52
CA LYS A 67 6.61 -9.56 -3.13
C LYS A 67 5.34 -9.93 -2.39
N ILE A 68 5.52 -10.55 -1.24
CA ILE A 68 4.45 -10.73 -0.26
C ILE A 68 4.65 -9.71 0.86
N LEU A 69 3.67 -8.83 1.02
CA LEU A 69 3.66 -7.86 2.11
C LEU A 69 3.38 -8.56 3.44
N TYR A 70 4.35 -8.54 4.35
CA TYR A 70 4.18 -9.11 5.69
C TYR A 70 3.49 -8.13 6.62
N GLN A 71 4.04 -6.92 6.72
CA GLN A 71 3.62 -5.90 7.67
C GLN A 71 3.66 -4.51 7.02
N ILE A 72 2.74 -3.66 7.44
CA ILE A 72 2.59 -2.29 6.97
C ILE A 72 2.29 -1.40 8.17
N PHE A 73 2.90 -0.23 8.22
CA PHE A 73 2.74 0.77 9.27
C PHE A 73 2.63 2.15 8.64
N VAL A 74 1.77 2.99 9.22
CA VAL A 74 1.65 4.39 8.80
C VAL A 74 1.73 5.34 9.99
N SER A 75 2.54 6.38 9.86
CA SER A 75 2.64 7.43 10.88
C SER A 75 1.58 8.52 10.69
N ASN A 76 1.39 9.37 11.70
CA ASN A 76 0.57 10.59 11.58
C ASN A 76 1.05 11.55 10.47
N ASP A 77 2.35 11.55 10.15
CA ASP A 77 2.93 12.34 9.04
C ASP A 77 2.68 11.70 7.65
N LYS A 78 1.77 10.71 7.55
CA LYS A 78 1.50 9.92 6.34
C LYS A 78 2.72 9.17 5.76
N LYS A 79 3.78 8.99 6.55
CA LYS A 79 4.95 8.17 6.17
C LYS A 79 4.59 6.69 6.29
N LEU A 80 4.90 5.95 5.22
CA LEU A 80 4.68 4.51 5.13
C LEU A 80 5.98 3.75 5.41
N ALA A 81 5.90 2.70 6.22
CA ALA A 81 6.95 1.70 6.35
C ALA A 81 6.34 0.31 6.16
N TYR A 82 7.06 -0.57 5.49
CA TYR A 82 6.60 -1.93 5.27
C TYR A 82 7.75 -2.94 5.26
N ILE A 83 7.40 -4.19 5.55
CA ILE A 83 8.30 -5.35 5.49
C ILE A 83 7.72 -6.31 4.47
N ASP A 84 8.52 -6.63 3.45
CA ASP A 84 8.19 -7.63 2.42
C ASP A 84 9.19 -8.79 2.42
N TYR A 85 8.83 -9.87 1.73
CA TYR A 85 9.74 -10.93 1.34
C TYR A 85 9.41 -11.41 -0.06
N ASN A 86 10.41 -11.97 -0.75
CA ASN A 86 10.21 -12.56 -2.08
C ASN A 86 9.52 -13.92 -1.92
N GLU A 87 8.56 -14.21 -2.78
CA GLU A 87 7.92 -15.53 -2.86
C GLU A 87 8.91 -16.63 -3.34
N TYR A 88 10.01 -16.24 -3.99
CA TYR A 88 11.07 -17.16 -4.43
C TYR A 88 11.97 -17.66 -3.29
N LEU A 89 11.41 -18.48 -2.41
CA LEU A 89 12.16 -19.38 -1.53
C LEU A 89 11.85 -20.82 -1.91
N GLY A 90 12.56 -21.33 -2.92
CA GLY A 90 12.64 -22.78 -3.18
C GLY A 90 12.36 -23.22 -4.61
N LYS A 91 13.31 -23.00 -5.51
CA LYS A 91 13.63 -24.00 -6.53
C LYS A 91 15.15 -24.15 -6.60
N SER A 92 15.69 -25.05 -5.78
CA SER A 92 16.99 -25.70 -6.00
C SER A 92 16.79 -26.92 -6.89
#